data_AF-A0A847V5H0-F1
#
_entry.id   AF-A0A847V5H0-F1
#
_cell.length_a   1.000
_cell.length_b   1.000
_cell.length_c   1.000
_cell.angle_alpha   90.00
_cell.angle_beta   90.00
_cell.angle_gamma   90.00
#
_symmetry.space_group_name_H-M   'P 1'
#
loop_
_entity.id
_entity.type
_entity.pdbx_description
1 polymer ?
#
loop_
_entity_poly.entity_id
_entity_poly.type
_entity_poly.pdbx_seq_one_letter_code
_entity_poly.pdbx_strand_id
1 'polypeptide(L)'
;MKTRLVIALLGIAMLTACTFAQENTPGYWLKKGYELSLNGSDEGALQAYEKALQIDPENSLAWINKANVLYRLNRTSESSQAYHKALEITDKMIEADPKNVTLWLGKGILLNNVGDIEGAVEAFDNASKIDPEDDMAWKMKGVLLARDLQRYDEAVEAYDVALQINPEDGEVWNLKGDALKSLGRQAEAEAAYSKARELGYETPFASSLVLTNVVSVGDDEFIEMTNDGADAQTFEDLTLTIDGAESVVLPDFTLDPGESIRFHLGEGDSNETDVYLNGDLALDDVSGNLTLKDSAGTLDKFAAYWTPEANPEYWIEKGRQLQSVESYEDALDALNNATDVDPQNAMAWLSKAQILGPSSGRYNESLEACEKAIEIDPENPESWRLKGLILMNLGRDEEALVAFDEAIELDPQNGFAWHLKGNLLQRLGREDVADAALSRAEELGFTSPLEGMIAITEIAADGEDEFVEISNNLDEVKNLRGWALVVDGDEAISLVLPEYILEPGEKVRVHFGAGEDGEADLFMESEIALNDAATNVTLRDEGGREISFLGFERLPDGGVVMRMRDGGEFGY
;
A
#
# COMPACT_ATOMS: atom_id res chain seq x y z
N MET A 1 20.59 23.89 -69.63
CA MET A 1 20.67 22.84 -68.58
C MET A 1 21.53 23.27 -67.40
N LYS A 2 22.78 23.74 -67.61
CA LYS A 2 23.68 24.18 -66.53
C LYS A 2 23.13 25.30 -65.62
N THR A 3 22.45 26.32 -66.16
CA THR A 3 21.93 27.45 -65.37
C THR A 3 20.76 27.08 -64.45
N ARG A 4 19.88 26.14 -64.86
CA ARG A 4 18.79 25.64 -64.02
C ARG A 4 19.28 24.76 -62.87
N LEU A 5 20.37 24.01 -63.10
CA LEU A 5 21.02 23.19 -62.06
C LEU A 5 21.67 24.08 -60.97
N VAL A 6 22.32 25.18 -61.38
CA VAL A 6 22.95 26.12 -60.44
C VAL A 6 21.92 26.85 -59.57
N ILE A 7 20.78 27.27 -60.13
CA ILE A 7 19.71 27.91 -59.35
C ILE A 7 19.06 26.92 -58.38
N ALA A 8 18.85 25.66 -58.78
CA ALA A 8 18.34 24.62 -57.89
C ALA A 8 19.31 24.31 -56.74
N LEU A 9 20.62 24.23 -57.03
CA LEU A 9 21.66 24.00 -56.01
C LEU A 9 21.80 25.20 -55.04
N LEU A 10 21.67 26.44 -55.53
CA LEU A 10 21.66 27.64 -54.68
C LEU A 10 20.39 27.72 -53.82
N GLY A 11 19.23 27.29 -54.34
CA GLY A 11 17.99 27.21 -53.58
C GLY A 11 18.05 26.16 -52.47
N ILE A 12 18.60 24.98 -52.76
CA ILE A 12 18.84 23.93 -51.75
C ILE A 12 19.85 24.42 -50.71
N ALA A 13 20.95 25.05 -51.13
CA ALA A 13 21.96 25.59 -50.21
C ALA A 13 21.41 26.70 -49.29
N MET A 14 20.53 27.57 -49.79
CA MET A 14 19.86 28.60 -48.99
C MET A 14 18.83 28.01 -48.03
N LEU A 15 18.07 27.00 -48.46
CA LEU A 15 17.14 26.28 -47.59
C LEU A 15 17.89 25.55 -46.48
N THR A 16 18.98 24.84 -46.80
CA THR A 16 19.82 24.17 -45.81
C THR A 16 20.51 25.15 -44.86
N ALA A 17 20.88 26.35 -45.34
CA ALA A 17 21.46 27.40 -44.49
C ALA A 17 20.41 28.03 -43.57
N CYS A 18 19.16 28.20 -44.02
CA CYS A 18 18.06 28.68 -43.20
C CYS A 18 17.64 27.65 -42.14
N THR A 19 17.52 26.37 -42.50
CA THR A 19 17.22 25.30 -41.53
C THR A 19 18.35 25.14 -40.52
N PHE A 20 19.61 25.20 -40.96
CA PHE A 20 20.78 25.16 -40.08
C PHE A 20 20.88 26.38 -39.15
N ALA A 21 20.49 27.57 -39.61
CA ALA A 21 20.43 28.76 -38.77
C ALA A 21 19.30 28.69 -37.73
N GLN A 22 18.16 28.07 -38.07
CA GLN A 22 17.04 27.86 -37.13
C GLN A 22 17.38 26.81 -36.05
N GLU A 23 18.05 25.71 -36.43
CA GLU A 23 18.49 24.64 -35.52
C GLU A 23 19.55 25.09 -34.50
N ASN A 24 20.12 26.29 -34.60
CA ASN A 24 21.09 26.84 -33.66
C ASN A 24 20.48 27.84 -32.65
N THR A 25 19.15 27.88 -32.51
CA THR A 25 18.50 28.74 -31.51
C THR A 25 17.84 27.90 -30.41
N PRO A 26 17.93 28.29 -29.13
CA PRO A 26 17.22 27.60 -28.05
C PRO A 26 15.72 27.60 -28.29
N GLY A 27 15.17 28.71 -28.80
CA GLY A 27 13.74 28.88 -29.08
C GLY A 27 13.18 27.90 -30.12
N TYR A 28 13.96 27.54 -31.14
CA TYR A 28 13.54 26.51 -32.10
C TYR A 28 13.37 25.14 -31.42
N TRP A 29 14.35 24.74 -30.61
CA TRP A 29 14.33 23.45 -29.91
C TRP A 29 13.28 23.41 -28.80
N LEU A 30 13.04 24.52 -28.09
CA LEU A 30 11.94 24.68 -27.16
C LEU A 30 10.58 24.44 -27.83
N LYS A 31 10.33 25.14 -28.94
CA LYS A 31 9.07 24.99 -29.68
C LYS A 31 8.89 23.58 -30.21
N LYS A 32 9.95 23.00 -30.79
CA LYS A 32 9.94 21.62 -31.28
C LYS A 32 9.69 20.61 -30.17
N GLY A 33 10.30 20.79 -29.00
CA GLY A 33 10.05 19.95 -27.83
C GLY A 33 8.61 20.03 -27.35
N TYR A 34 8.04 21.23 -27.34
CA TYR A 34 6.65 21.45 -26.96
C TYR A 34 5.67 20.76 -27.93
N GLU A 35 5.89 20.90 -29.24
CA GLU A 35 5.09 20.23 -30.26
C GLU A 35 5.19 18.70 -30.18
N LEU A 36 6.38 18.16 -29.88
CA LEU A 36 6.57 16.71 -29.69
C LEU A 36 5.87 16.21 -28.43
N SER A 37 5.95 16.99 -27.34
CA SER A 37 5.27 16.72 -26.07
C SER A 37 3.75 16.70 -26.24
N LEU A 38 3.16 17.62 -27.01
CA LEU A 38 1.71 17.62 -27.29
C LEU A 38 1.25 16.41 -28.11
N ASN A 39 2.14 15.85 -28.93
CA ASN A 39 1.87 14.68 -29.76
C ASN A 39 2.19 13.35 -29.05
N GLY A 40 2.47 13.37 -27.74
CA GLY A 40 2.79 12.18 -26.93
C GLY A 40 4.17 11.58 -27.18
N SER A 41 5.07 12.28 -27.90
CA SER A 41 6.43 11.81 -28.16
C SER A 41 7.39 12.37 -27.11
N ASP A 42 7.34 11.79 -25.91
CA ASP A 42 8.04 12.32 -24.74
C ASP A 42 9.57 12.16 -24.84
N GLU A 43 10.11 11.07 -25.37
CA GLU A 43 11.55 10.94 -25.62
C GLU A 43 12.06 11.93 -26.67
N GLY A 44 11.24 12.21 -27.70
CA GLY A 44 11.55 13.20 -28.73
C GLY A 44 11.56 14.62 -28.16
N ALA A 45 10.58 14.92 -27.31
CA ALA A 45 10.49 16.19 -26.59
C ALA A 45 11.70 16.40 -25.68
N LEU A 46 12.07 15.36 -24.91
CA LEU A 46 13.24 15.39 -24.03
C LEU A 46 14.52 15.72 -24.79
N GLN A 47 14.79 15.04 -25.90
CA GLN A 47 15.96 15.31 -26.75
C GLN A 47 15.97 16.74 -27.31
N ALA A 48 14.79 17.28 -27.63
CA ALA A 48 14.68 18.65 -28.11
C ALA A 48 15.02 19.64 -26.99
N TYR A 49 14.50 19.46 -25.77
CA TYR A 49 14.84 20.32 -24.64
C TYR A 49 16.31 20.23 -24.24
N GLU A 50 16.93 19.05 -24.34
CA GLU A 50 18.37 18.90 -24.11
C GLU A 50 19.21 19.68 -25.13
N LYS A 51 18.78 19.72 -26.40
CA LYS A 51 19.44 20.57 -27.41
C LYS A 51 19.23 22.06 -27.14
N ALA A 52 18.07 22.46 -26.64
CA ALA A 52 17.86 23.84 -26.21
C ALA A 52 18.84 24.21 -25.08
N LEU A 53 19.00 23.34 -24.09
CA LEU A 53 19.89 23.52 -22.94
C LEU A 53 21.38 23.43 -23.29
N GLN A 54 21.75 22.69 -24.34
CA GLN A 54 23.12 22.72 -24.87
C GLN A 54 23.49 24.09 -25.46
N ILE A 55 22.52 24.82 -26.01
CA ILE A 55 22.73 26.15 -26.59
C ILE A 55 22.63 27.23 -25.51
N ASP A 56 21.67 27.11 -24.60
CA ASP A 56 21.41 28.04 -23.51
C ASP A 56 21.13 27.29 -22.19
N PRO A 57 22.18 27.00 -21.39
CA PRO A 57 22.04 26.27 -20.13
C PRO A 57 21.24 27.01 -19.06
N GLU A 58 21.10 28.34 -19.16
CA GLU A 58 20.38 29.19 -18.20
C GLU A 58 18.91 29.40 -18.62
N ASN A 59 18.40 28.61 -19.57
CA ASN A 59 17.02 28.72 -20.01
C ASN A 59 16.06 28.02 -19.03
N SER A 60 15.43 28.79 -18.13
CA SER A 60 14.50 28.26 -17.13
C SER A 60 13.33 27.47 -17.74
N LEU A 61 12.73 27.97 -18.84
CA LEU A 61 11.63 27.29 -19.53
C LEU A 61 12.04 25.94 -20.12
N ALA A 62 13.26 25.81 -20.62
CA ALA A 62 13.76 24.53 -21.14
C ALA A 62 13.95 23.50 -20.01
N TRP A 63 14.42 23.93 -18.84
CA TRP A 63 14.50 23.08 -17.65
C TRP A 63 13.13 22.67 -17.13
N ILE A 64 12.16 23.59 -17.07
CA ILE A 64 10.77 23.29 -16.67
C ILE A 64 10.15 22.25 -17.60
N ASN A 65 10.22 22.49 -18.92
CA ASN A 65 9.62 21.57 -19.87
C ASN A 65 10.34 20.21 -19.91
N LYS A 66 11.66 20.19 -19.70
CA LYS A 66 12.42 18.95 -19.50
C LYS A 66 11.93 18.20 -18.26
N ALA A 67 11.73 18.89 -17.15
CA ALA A 67 11.24 18.29 -15.90
C ALA A 67 9.82 17.69 -16.07
N ASN A 68 8.90 18.41 -16.73
CA ASN A 68 7.56 17.94 -17.03
C ASN A 68 7.56 16.65 -17.87
N VAL A 69 8.41 16.58 -18.90
CA VAL A 69 8.56 15.38 -19.74
C VAL A 69 9.18 14.23 -18.95
N LEU A 70 10.22 14.50 -18.15
CA LEU A 70 10.86 13.48 -17.32
C LEU A 70 9.87 12.90 -16.29
N TYR A 71 8.98 13.73 -15.76
CA TYR A 71 7.91 13.29 -14.86
C TYR A 71 6.96 12.31 -15.57
N ARG A 72 6.48 12.65 -16.77
CA ARG A 72 5.61 11.75 -17.56
C ARG A 72 6.29 10.44 -17.99
N LEU A 73 7.63 10.46 -18.13
CA LEU A 73 8.44 9.27 -18.41
C LEU A 73 8.76 8.46 -17.14
N ASN A 74 8.15 8.77 -15.98
CA ASN A 74 8.46 8.17 -14.68
C ASN A 74 9.93 8.28 -14.25
N ARG A 75 10.67 9.27 -14.77
CA ARG A 75 12.07 9.57 -14.41
C ARG A 75 12.12 10.62 -13.31
N THR A 76 11.49 10.31 -12.18
CA THR A 76 11.19 11.25 -11.09
C THR A 76 12.43 11.94 -10.51
N SER A 77 13.53 11.20 -10.31
CA SER A 77 14.79 11.77 -9.80
C SER A 77 15.37 12.84 -10.74
N GLU A 78 15.39 12.59 -12.05
CA GLU A 78 15.90 13.54 -13.03
C GLU A 78 14.95 14.72 -13.23
N SER A 79 13.64 14.49 -13.12
CA SER A 79 12.63 15.54 -13.12
C SER A 79 12.83 16.51 -11.96
N SER A 80 12.99 15.98 -10.74
CA SER A 80 13.29 16.79 -9.54
C SER A 80 14.57 17.61 -9.71
N GLN A 81 15.66 17.01 -10.21
CA GLN A 81 16.90 17.75 -10.48
C GLN A 81 16.70 18.88 -11.50
N ALA A 82 15.91 18.65 -12.54
CA ALA A 82 15.60 19.66 -13.56
C ALA A 82 14.76 20.81 -12.99
N TYR A 83 13.78 20.54 -12.12
CA TYR A 83 13.03 21.58 -11.42
C TYR A 83 13.92 22.40 -10.48
N HIS A 84 14.80 21.75 -9.71
CA HIS A 84 15.77 22.46 -8.86
C HIS A 84 16.69 23.39 -9.67
N LYS A 85 17.11 22.97 -10.87
CA LYS A 85 17.87 23.82 -11.78
C LYS A 85 17.05 25.01 -12.29
N ALA A 86 15.80 24.78 -12.69
CA ALA A 86 14.90 25.87 -13.08
C ALA A 86 14.68 26.87 -11.94
N LEU A 87 14.56 26.38 -10.70
CA LEU A 87 14.39 27.20 -9.50
C LEU A 87 15.64 28.06 -9.23
N GLU A 88 16.84 27.48 -9.28
CA GLU A 88 18.12 28.21 -9.11
C GLU A 88 18.25 29.36 -10.10
N ILE A 89 17.88 29.12 -11.36
CA ILE A 89 17.89 30.15 -12.42
C ILE A 89 16.84 31.22 -12.12
N THR A 90 15.63 30.81 -11.75
CA THR A 90 14.52 31.72 -11.45
C THR A 90 14.86 32.63 -10.27
N ASP A 91 15.51 32.11 -9.23
CA ASP A 91 15.98 32.90 -8.09
C ASP A 91 16.98 33.99 -8.51
N LYS A 92 17.95 33.66 -9.37
CA LYS A 92 18.88 34.67 -9.93
C LYS A 92 18.15 35.73 -10.74
N MET A 93 17.10 35.35 -11.49
CA MET A 93 16.29 36.30 -12.25
C MET A 93 15.48 37.21 -11.32
N ILE A 94 14.93 36.68 -10.22
CA ILE A 94 14.22 37.45 -9.20
C ILE A 94 15.18 38.40 -8.47
N GLU A 95 16.41 37.99 -8.15
CA GLU A 95 17.41 38.88 -7.58
C GLU A 95 17.71 40.08 -8.49
N ALA A 96 17.71 39.87 -9.80
CA ALA A 96 17.94 40.92 -10.79
C ALA A 96 16.71 41.83 -11.01
N ASP A 97 15.49 41.28 -10.94
CA ASP A 97 14.23 42.01 -11.06
C ASP A 97 13.19 41.55 -10.02
N PRO A 98 13.30 42.00 -8.76
CA PRO A 98 12.46 41.51 -7.67
C PRO A 98 10.98 41.90 -7.79
N LYS A 99 10.65 42.82 -8.70
CA LYS A 99 9.29 43.31 -8.93
C LYS A 99 8.59 42.62 -10.10
N ASN A 100 9.19 41.57 -10.63
CA ASN A 100 8.61 40.80 -11.73
C ASN A 100 7.61 39.76 -11.19
N VAL A 101 6.31 40.07 -11.30
CA VAL A 101 5.22 39.18 -10.84
C VAL A 101 5.31 37.80 -11.48
N THR A 102 5.58 37.73 -12.79
CA THR A 102 5.65 36.47 -13.54
C THR A 102 6.74 35.54 -13.03
N LEU A 103 7.89 36.08 -12.57
CA LEU A 103 8.95 35.27 -11.98
C LEU A 103 8.54 34.69 -10.61
N TRP A 104 7.83 35.46 -9.79
CA TRP A 104 7.32 34.98 -8.50
C TRP A 104 6.21 33.93 -8.67
N LEU A 105 5.29 34.12 -9.63
CA LEU A 105 4.31 33.09 -10.01
C LEU A 105 5.00 31.80 -10.48
N GLY A 106 5.98 31.94 -11.38
CA GLY A 106 6.76 30.81 -11.89
C GLY A 106 7.51 30.09 -10.77
N LYS A 107 8.08 30.83 -9.82
CA LYS A 107 8.73 30.26 -8.62
C LYS A 107 7.74 29.49 -7.76
N GLY A 108 6.53 29.99 -7.53
CA GLY A 108 5.50 29.27 -6.78
C GLY A 108 5.13 27.93 -7.42
N ILE A 109 4.94 27.91 -8.75
CA ILE A 109 4.67 26.68 -9.49
C ILE A 109 5.85 25.69 -9.39
N LEU A 110 7.08 26.19 -9.50
CA LEU A 110 8.29 25.37 -9.38
C LEU A 110 8.45 24.75 -7.99
N LEU A 111 8.22 25.54 -6.94
CA LEU A 111 8.28 25.09 -5.55
C LEU A 111 7.23 24.02 -5.24
N ASN A 112 6.01 24.19 -5.77
CA ASN A 112 4.97 23.16 -5.70
C ASN A 112 5.43 21.84 -6.36
N ASN A 113 6.04 21.91 -7.55
CA ASN A 113 6.51 20.72 -8.26
C ASN A 113 7.69 19.99 -7.58
N VAL A 114 8.47 20.68 -6.74
CA VAL A 114 9.53 20.04 -5.92
C VAL A 114 9.05 19.62 -4.53
N GLY A 115 7.79 19.90 -4.18
CA GLY A 115 7.18 19.55 -2.90
C GLY A 115 7.39 20.58 -1.78
N ASP A 116 7.99 21.74 -2.06
CA ASP A 116 8.11 22.84 -1.08
C ASP A 116 6.84 23.71 -1.11
N ILE A 117 5.78 23.21 -0.49
CA ILE A 117 4.44 23.81 -0.54
C ILE A 117 4.41 25.16 0.19
N GLU A 118 5.02 25.27 1.36
CA GLU A 118 5.06 26.53 2.12
C GLU A 118 5.90 27.59 1.39
N GLY A 119 7.04 27.20 0.79
CA GLY A 119 7.80 28.09 -0.09
C GLY A 119 6.99 28.55 -1.30
N ALA A 120 6.17 27.67 -1.88
CA ALA A 120 5.28 28.03 -2.99
C ALA A 120 4.21 29.06 -2.57
N VAL A 121 3.60 28.88 -1.40
CA VAL A 121 2.67 29.86 -0.82
C VAL A 121 3.35 31.21 -0.59
N GLU A 122 4.57 31.23 -0.05
CA GLU A 122 5.34 32.47 0.13
C GLU A 122 5.64 33.16 -1.22
N ALA A 123 5.96 32.40 -2.25
CA ALA A 123 6.21 32.94 -3.59
C ALA A 123 4.95 33.60 -4.18
N PHE A 124 3.78 32.98 -4.02
CA PHE A 124 2.50 33.58 -4.43
C PHE A 124 2.12 34.81 -3.59
N ASP A 125 2.47 34.83 -2.29
CA ASP A 125 2.32 36.01 -1.44
C ASP A 125 3.22 37.18 -1.87
N ASN A 126 4.42 36.88 -2.36
CA ASN A 126 5.28 37.92 -2.92
C ASN A 126 4.74 38.44 -4.27
N ALA A 127 4.20 37.55 -5.12
CA ALA A 127 3.53 37.95 -6.35
C ALA A 127 2.34 38.89 -6.07
N SER A 128 1.44 38.51 -5.15
CA SER A 128 0.24 39.29 -4.81
C SER A 128 0.55 40.62 -4.10
N LYS A 129 1.67 40.72 -3.38
CA LYS A 129 2.15 42.00 -2.83
C LYS A 129 2.62 42.97 -3.90
N ILE A 130 3.19 42.45 -4.99
CA ILE A 130 3.69 43.27 -6.10
C ILE A 130 2.53 43.71 -6.99
N ASP A 131 1.63 42.79 -7.34
CA ASP A 131 0.42 43.06 -8.10
C ASP A 131 -0.81 42.44 -7.41
N PRO A 132 -1.52 43.22 -6.59
CA PRO A 132 -2.73 42.76 -5.91
C PRO A 132 -3.90 42.46 -6.84
N GLU A 133 -3.87 42.93 -8.09
CA GLU A 133 -4.94 42.76 -9.10
C GLU A 133 -4.72 41.52 -9.98
N ASP A 134 -3.70 40.70 -9.69
CA ASP A 134 -3.48 39.41 -10.34
C ASP A 134 -4.24 38.31 -9.59
N ASP A 135 -5.36 37.86 -10.16
CA ASP A 135 -6.21 36.81 -9.59
C ASP A 135 -5.51 35.44 -9.55
N MET A 136 -4.52 35.20 -10.43
CA MET A 136 -3.82 33.93 -10.52
C MET A 136 -3.00 33.62 -9.27
N ALA A 137 -2.33 34.62 -8.68
CA ALA A 137 -1.55 34.44 -7.46
C ALA A 137 -2.44 33.98 -6.29
N TRP A 138 -3.61 34.61 -6.15
CA TRP A 138 -4.59 34.28 -5.11
C TRP A 138 -5.24 32.91 -5.36
N LYS A 139 -5.62 32.62 -6.60
CA LYS A 139 -6.16 31.31 -7.00
C LYS A 139 -5.17 30.17 -6.69
N MET A 140 -3.93 30.28 -7.14
CA MET A 140 -2.91 29.25 -6.93
C MET A 140 -2.57 29.08 -5.45
N LYS A 141 -2.48 30.18 -4.69
CA LYS A 141 -2.34 30.14 -3.23
C LYS A 141 -3.48 29.37 -2.57
N GLY A 142 -4.74 29.68 -2.93
CA GLY A 142 -5.92 29.01 -2.40
C GLY A 142 -5.93 27.50 -2.68
N VAL A 143 -5.51 27.09 -3.88
CA VAL A 143 -5.40 25.67 -4.25
C VAL A 143 -4.43 24.93 -3.34
N LEU A 144 -3.22 25.47 -3.13
CA LEU A 144 -2.22 24.83 -2.26
C LEU A 144 -2.67 24.79 -0.79
N LEU A 145 -3.29 25.87 -0.30
CA LEU A 145 -3.81 25.92 1.07
C LEU A 145 -4.90 24.88 1.30
N ALA A 146 -5.81 24.69 0.34
CA ALA A 146 -6.90 23.72 0.47
C ALA A 146 -6.43 22.27 0.28
N ARG A 147 -5.64 22.01 -0.76
CA ARG A 147 -5.27 20.65 -1.17
C ARG A 147 -4.14 20.07 -0.32
N ASP A 148 -3.07 20.83 -0.12
CA ASP A 148 -1.81 20.30 0.43
C ASP A 148 -1.63 20.65 1.91
N LEU A 149 -2.14 21.81 2.36
CA LEU A 149 -1.99 22.28 3.74
C LEU A 149 -3.26 22.13 4.59
N GLN A 150 -4.39 21.77 3.98
CA GLN A 150 -5.71 21.64 4.62
C GLN A 150 -6.15 22.88 5.43
N ARG A 151 -5.63 24.07 5.08
CA ARG A 151 -5.96 25.37 5.68
C ARG A 151 -7.14 25.98 4.95
N TYR A 152 -8.31 25.33 5.04
CA TYR A 152 -9.49 25.65 4.25
C TYR A 152 -10.02 27.07 4.46
N ASP A 153 -9.96 27.61 5.68
CA ASP A 153 -10.39 28.99 5.95
C ASP A 153 -9.55 30.02 5.17
N GLU A 154 -8.22 29.86 5.17
CA GLU A 154 -7.31 30.73 4.43
C GLU A 154 -7.42 30.53 2.92
N ALA A 155 -7.74 29.31 2.46
CA ALA A 155 -8.04 29.05 1.06
C ALA A 155 -9.30 29.80 0.62
N VAL A 156 -10.37 29.78 1.42
CA VAL A 156 -11.59 30.55 1.14
C VAL A 156 -11.31 32.05 1.08
N GLU A 157 -10.48 32.58 1.99
CA GLU A 157 -10.05 33.99 1.94
C GLU A 157 -9.30 34.31 0.64
N ALA A 158 -8.37 33.44 0.21
CA ALA A 158 -7.64 33.61 -1.03
C ALA A 158 -8.56 33.56 -2.26
N TYR A 159 -9.52 32.62 -2.29
CA TYR A 159 -10.52 32.56 -3.35
C TYR A 159 -11.46 33.76 -3.35
N ASP A 160 -11.82 34.30 -2.17
CA ASP A 160 -12.61 35.53 -2.08
C ASP A 160 -11.89 36.73 -2.69
N VAL A 161 -10.59 36.86 -2.48
CA VAL A 161 -9.80 37.92 -3.12
C VAL A 161 -9.71 37.68 -4.64
N ALA A 162 -9.44 36.46 -5.08
CA ALA A 162 -9.42 36.11 -6.51
C ALA A 162 -10.76 36.45 -7.20
N LEU A 163 -11.89 36.12 -6.57
CA LEU A 163 -13.23 36.38 -7.09
C LEU A 163 -13.65 37.85 -6.99
N GLN A 164 -13.04 38.65 -6.11
CA GLN A 164 -13.23 40.11 -6.12
C GLN A 164 -12.61 40.74 -7.36
N ILE A 165 -11.47 40.21 -7.81
CA ILE A 165 -10.75 40.65 -9.01
C ILE A 165 -11.43 40.11 -10.27
N ASN A 166 -11.73 38.81 -10.29
CA ASN A 166 -12.35 38.10 -11.41
C ASN A 166 -13.62 37.34 -10.97
N PRO A 167 -14.78 38.02 -10.90
CA PRO A 167 -16.03 37.41 -10.42
C PRO A 167 -16.62 36.35 -11.36
N GLU A 168 -16.14 36.27 -12.60
CA GLU A 168 -16.63 35.37 -13.65
C GLU A 168 -15.80 34.08 -13.76
N ASP A 169 -14.79 33.87 -12.89
CA ASP A 169 -14.04 32.61 -12.84
C ASP A 169 -14.87 31.52 -12.13
N GLY A 170 -15.62 30.76 -12.93
CA GLY A 170 -16.43 29.65 -12.44
C GLY A 170 -15.63 28.51 -11.80
N GLU A 171 -14.35 28.32 -12.17
CA GLU A 171 -13.48 27.34 -11.53
C GLU A 171 -13.18 27.74 -10.09
N VAL A 172 -12.87 29.02 -9.84
CA VAL A 172 -12.61 29.51 -8.48
C VAL A 172 -13.87 29.48 -7.63
N TRP A 173 -15.05 29.75 -8.20
CA TRP A 173 -16.31 29.53 -7.49
C TRP A 173 -16.51 28.07 -7.07
N ASN A 174 -16.14 27.12 -7.93
CA ASN A 174 -16.20 25.70 -7.58
C ASN A 174 -15.19 25.32 -6.49
N LEU A 175 -13.92 25.71 -6.65
CA LEU A 175 -12.85 25.47 -5.67
C LEU A 175 -13.17 26.06 -4.29
N LYS A 176 -13.81 27.24 -4.28
CA LYS A 176 -14.33 27.85 -3.05
C LYS A 176 -15.46 27.03 -2.43
N GLY A 177 -16.36 26.49 -3.26
CA GLY A 177 -17.39 25.56 -2.82
C GLY A 177 -16.80 24.34 -2.13
N ASP A 178 -15.77 23.73 -2.71
CA ASP A 178 -15.08 22.55 -2.15
C ASP A 178 -14.45 22.86 -0.79
N ALA A 179 -13.74 24.00 -0.68
CA ALA A 179 -13.16 24.43 0.60
C ALA A 179 -14.23 24.73 1.66
N LEU A 180 -15.34 25.37 1.30
CA LEU A 180 -16.47 25.64 2.20
C LEU A 180 -17.17 24.36 2.67
N LYS A 181 -17.27 23.36 1.80
CA LYS A 181 -17.82 22.03 2.12
C LYS A 181 -16.93 21.35 3.17
N SER A 182 -15.61 21.37 3.00
CA SER A 182 -14.65 20.83 3.99
C SER A 182 -14.73 21.53 5.35
N LEU A 183 -15.15 22.80 5.38
CA LEU A 183 -15.42 23.56 6.62
C LEU A 183 -16.80 23.29 7.25
N GLY A 184 -17.64 22.45 6.62
CA GLY A 184 -19.02 22.21 7.05
C GLY A 184 -19.97 23.37 6.79
N ARG A 185 -19.58 24.36 5.98
CA ARG A 185 -20.37 25.56 5.63
C ARG A 185 -21.27 25.27 4.42
N GLN A 186 -22.14 24.27 4.57
CA GLN A 186 -22.92 23.66 3.50
C GLN A 186 -23.71 24.68 2.65
N ALA A 187 -24.43 25.61 3.28
CA ALA A 187 -25.27 26.58 2.57
C ALA A 187 -24.45 27.56 1.69
N GLU A 188 -23.23 27.89 2.14
CA GLU A 188 -22.33 28.77 1.39
C GLU A 188 -21.63 28.03 0.25
N ALA A 189 -21.30 26.76 0.47
CA ALA A 189 -20.77 25.88 -0.58
C ALA A 189 -21.78 25.72 -1.72
N GLU A 190 -23.05 25.42 -1.41
CA GLU A 190 -24.14 25.31 -2.40
C GLU A 190 -24.32 26.60 -3.21
N ALA A 191 -24.23 27.76 -2.56
CA ALA A 191 -24.29 29.05 -3.25
C ALA A 191 -23.11 29.25 -4.20
N ALA A 192 -21.89 28.87 -3.79
CA ALA A 192 -20.70 28.94 -4.63
C ALA A 192 -20.80 28.00 -5.85
N TYR A 193 -21.24 26.76 -5.64
CA TYR A 193 -21.47 25.80 -6.75
C TYR A 193 -22.59 26.24 -7.69
N SER A 194 -23.66 26.83 -7.17
CA SER A 194 -24.71 27.43 -8.01
C SER A 194 -24.14 28.54 -8.88
N LYS A 195 -23.24 29.36 -8.33
CA LYS A 195 -22.61 30.45 -9.07
C LYS A 195 -21.66 29.95 -10.15
N ALA A 196 -20.86 28.93 -9.87
CA ALA A 196 -20.01 28.26 -10.86
C ALA A 196 -20.85 27.74 -12.05
N ARG A 197 -21.97 27.06 -11.77
CA ARG A 197 -22.91 26.56 -12.79
C ARG A 197 -23.55 27.68 -13.61
N GLU A 198 -23.97 28.77 -12.99
CA GLU A 198 -24.49 29.95 -13.71
C GLU A 198 -23.48 30.53 -14.72
N LEU A 199 -22.19 30.45 -14.40
CA LEU A 199 -21.10 30.92 -15.26
C LEU A 199 -20.75 29.92 -16.38
N GLY A 200 -21.50 28.82 -16.51
CA GLY A 200 -21.23 27.78 -17.50
C GLY A 200 -19.98 26.96 -17.17
N TYR A 201 -19.46 27.07 -15.93
CA TYR A 201 -18.50 26.11 -15.41
C TYR A 201 -19.27 24.85 -15.03
N GLU A 202 -19.54 24.04 -16.05
CA GLU A 202 -19.80 22.63 -15.89
C GLU A 202 -18.45 22.01 -15.58
N THR A 203 -18.24 21.56 -14.34
CA THR A 203 -17.10 20.66 -14.14
C THR A 203 -17.29 19.49 -15.11
N PRO A 204 -16.21 18.92 -15.66
CA PRO A 204 -16.28 17.64 -16.36
C PRO A 204 -16.95 16.52 -15.53
N PHE A 205 -17.20 16.78 -14.24
CA PHE A 205 -17.70 15.88 -13.22
C PHE A 205 -19.14 16.20 -12.70
N ALA A 206 -19.75 17.37 -12.98
CA ALA A 206 -21.03 17.79 -12.33
C ALA A 206 -22.31 17.53 -13.14
N SER A 207 -22.20 16.95 -14.34
CA SER A 207 -23.33 16.40 -15.09
C SER A 207 -23.06 14.98 -15.59
N SER A 208 -22.03 14.35 -15.05
CA SER A 208 -21.73 12.96 -15.26
C SER A 208 -21.93 12.24 -13.95
N LEU A 209 -22.71 11.15 -13.96
CA LEU A 209 -22.34 9.98 -13.19
C LEU A 209 -20.81 9.90 -13.10
N VAL A 210 -20.25 10.07 -11.91
CA VAL A 210 -18.84 9.77 -11.68
C VAL A 210 -18.86 8.32 -11.25
N LEU A 211 -18.41 7.44 -12.14
CA LEU A 211 -17.96 6.10 -11.73
C LEU A 211 -16.73 6.35 -10.87
N THR A 212 -16.93 6.31 -9.56
CA THR A 212 -15.92 6.80 -8.62
C THR A 212 -14.76 5.85 -8.53
N ASN A 213 -14.93 4.53 -8.66
CA ASN A 213 -13.83 3.56 -8.67
C ASN A 213 -14.28 2.15 -9.12
N VAL A 214 -13.36 1.39 -9.73
CA VAL A 214 -13.32 -0.06 -9.51
C VAL A 214 -12.59 -0.23 -8.19
N VAL A 215 -13.31 -0.60 -7.13
CA VAL A 215 -12.70 -0.83 -5.83
C VAL A 215 -12.59 -2.35 -5.67
N SER A 216 -11.37 -2.84 -5.64
CA SER A 216 -11.09 -4.17 -5.08
C SER A 216 -10.79 -3.97 -3.59
N VAL A 217 -11.59 -4.60 -2.73
CA VAL A 217 -11.27 -4.72 -1.29
C VAL A 217 -11.35 -6.21 -0.93
N GLY A 218 -10.22 -6.91 -0.96
CA GLY A 218 -10.18 -8.34 -0.62
C GLY A 218 -10.90 -9.21 -1.66
N ASP A 219 -11.69 -10.19 -1.19
CA ASP A 219 -12.43 -11.17 -2.00
C ASP A 219 -13.63 -10.59 -2.78
N ASP A 220 -14.04 -9.34 -2.50
CA ASP A 220 -15.18 -8.70 -3.16
C ASP A 220 -14.71 -7.72 -4.25
N GLU A 221 -14.91 -8.11 -5.50
CA GLU A 221 -14.72 -7.26 -6.67
C GLU A 221 -16.01 -6.52 -7.03
N PHE A 222 -16.01 -5.20 -6.89
CA PHE A 222 -17.18 -4.41 -7.27
C PHE A 222 -16.87 -3.12 -8.02
N ILE A 223 -17.85 -2.70 -8.82
CA ILE A 223 -17.87 -1.42 -9.50
C ILE A 223 -18.78 -0.50 -8.72
N GLU A 224 -18.25 0.61 -8.20
CA GLU A 224 -19.05 1.61 -7.51
C GLU A 224 -19.45 2.75 -8.45
N MET A 225 -20.74 3.04 -8.48
CA MET A 225 -21.34 4.10 -9.27
C MET A 225 -21.95 5.12 -8.32
N THR A 226 -21.44 6.34 -8.32
CA THR A 226 -21.91 7.41 -7.43
C THR A 226 -22.54 8.54 -8.23
N ASN A 227 -23.69 9.03 -7.77
CA ASN A 227 -24.26 10.25 -8.30
C ASN A 227 -23.72 11.47 -7.56
N ASP A 228 -22.57 11.97 -7.99
CA ASP A 228 -22.01 13.24 -7.51
C ASP A 228 -22.70 14.48 -8.10
N GLY A 229 -23.74 14.28 -8.91
CA GLY A 229 -24.55 15.34 -9.50
C GLY A 229 -25.52 15.96 -8.49
N ALA A 230 -26.08 17.11 -8.86
CA ALA A 230 -26.99 17.87 -8.00
C ALA A 230 -28.46 17.40 -8.05
N ASP A 231 -28.80 16.52 -9.00
CA ASP A 231 -30.16 16.02 -9.24
C ASP A 231 -30.16 14.48 -9.26
N ALA A 232 -31.30 13.88 -8.92
CA ALA A 232 -31.52 12.45 -9.03
C ALA A 232 -31.43 11.99 -10.50
N GLN A 233 -30.76 10.87 -10.74
CA GLN A 233 -30.55 10.32 -12.09
C GLN A 233 -31.05 8.89 -12.18
N THR A 234 -31.86 8.60 -13.20
CA THR A 234 -32.34 7.25 -13.53
C THR A 234 -31.52 6.69 -14.68
N PHE A 235 -31.04 5.46 -14.50
CA PHE A 235 -30.23 4.72 -15.47
C PHE A 235 -31.00 3.48 -15.93
N GLU A 236 -31.11 3.33 -17.24
CA GLU A 236 -31.84 2.24 -17.89
C GLU A 236 -30.97 1.62 -18.98
N ASP A 237 -31.10 0.30 -19.17
CA ASP A 237 -30.44 -0.46 -20.25
C ASP A 237 -28.90 -0.32 -20.29
N LEU A 238 -28.26 -0.12 -19.14
CA LEU A 238 -26.80 -0.02 -19.07
C LEU A 238 -26.15 -1.38 -19.32
N THR A 239 -25.14 -1.40 -20.18
CA THR A 239 -24.37 -2.60 -20.51
C THR A 239 -22.91 -2.41 -20.13
N LEU A 240 -22.40 -3.32 -19.31
CA LEU A 240 -21.01 -3.41 -18.91
C LEU A 240 -20.28 -4.43 -19.80
N THR A 241 -19.13 -4.05 -20.35
CA THR A 241 -18.30 -4.91 -21.21
C THR A 241 -16.83 -4.82 -20.78
N ILE A 242 -16.12 -5.95 -20.73
CA ILE A 242 -14.66 -5.99 -20.67
C ILE A 242 -14.15 -6.43 -22.04
N ASP A 243 -13.10 -5.79 -22.56
CA ASP A 243 -12.47 -6.20 -23.84
C ASP A 243 -12.20 -7.71 -23.87
N GLY A 244 -12.84 -8.42 -24.80
CA GLY A 244 -12.65 -9.86 -24.99
C GLY A 244 -13.54 -10.78 -24.14
N ALA A 245 -14.35 -10.24 -23.21
CA ALA A 245 -15.33 -10.99 -22.42
C ALA A 245 -16.78 -10.78 -22.92
N GLU A 246 -17.72 -11.57 -22.40
CA GLU A 246 -19.16 -11.32 -22.60
C GLU A 246 -19.60 -10.03 -21.90
N SER A 247 -20.77 -9.49 -22.24
CA SER A 247 -21.29 -8.25 -21.62
C SER A 247 -22.42 -8.56 -20.66
N VAL A 248 -22.52 -7.80 -19.58
CA VAL A 248 -23.58 -7.93 -18.58
C VAL A 248 -24.48 -6.70 -18.62
N VAL A 249 -25.79 -6.91 -18.64
CA VAL A 249 -26.78 -5.82 -18.55
C VAL A 249 -27.04 -5.56 -17.08
N LEU A 250 -26.83 -4.32 -16.65
CA LEU A 250 -27.15 -3.88 -15.29
C LEU A 250 -28.67 -3.72 -15.14
N PRO A 251 -29.25 -4.05 -13.97
CA PRO A 251 -30.65 -3.72 -13.69
C PRO A 251 -30.84 -2.20 -13.70
N ASP A 252 -32.06 -1.74 -13.97
CA ASP A 252 -32.38 -0.31 -13.91
C ASP A 252 -32.31 0.19 -12.47
N PHE A 253 -31.69 1.35 -12.26
CA PHE A 253 -31.56 1.97 -10.94
C PHE A 253 -31.67 3.49 -11.01
N THR A 254 -31.98 4.11 -9.87
CA THR A 254 -31.99 5.57 -9.71
C THR A 254 -31.13 5.92 -8.52
N LEU A 255 -30.25 6.91 -8.69
CA LEU A 255 -29.42 7.44 -7.61
C LEU A 255 -29.82 8.87 -7.31
N ASP A 256 -30.17 9.17 -6.07
CA ASP A 256 -30.26 10.54 -5.57
C ASP A 256 -28.85 11.16 -5.41
N PRO A 257 -28.73 12.50 -5.31
CA PRO A 257 -27.44 13.17 -5.09
C PRO A 257 -26.69 12.62 -3.87
N GLY A 258 -25.47 12.14 -4.08
CA GLY A 258 -24.59 11.55 -3.06
C GLY A 258 -24.86 10.08 -2.75
N GLU A 259 -25.79 9.43 -3.45
CA GLU A 259 -25.99 7.98 -3.36
C GLU A 259 -25.00 7.22 -4.25
N SER A 260 -24.58 6.06 -3.75
CA SER A 260 -23.72 5.12 -4.44
C SER A 260 -24.41 3.77 -4.55
N ILE A 261 -24.18 3.07 -5.66
CA ILE A 261 -24.55 1.67 -5.84
C ILE A 261 -23.33 0.88 -6.27
N ARG A 262 -23.19 -0.33 -5.74
CA ARG A 262 -22.09 -1.25 -6.02
C ARG A 262 -22.60 -2.42 -6.81
N PHE A 263 -21.92 -2.73 -7.89
CA PHE A 263 -22.17 -3.92 -8.69
C PHE A 263 -21.07 -4.92 -8.43
N HIS A 264 -21.40 -5.94 -7.65
CA HIS A 264 -20.53 -7.06 -7.31
C HIS A 264 -20.60 -8.11 -8.42
N LEU A 265 -19.44 -8.62 -8.83
CA LEU A 265 -19.35 -9.73 -9.78
C LEU A 265 -19.21 -11.04 -8.99
N GLY A 266 -20.32 -11.77 -8.82
CA GLY A 266 -20.30 -13.00 -8.02
C GLY A 266 -21.66 -13.34 -7.41
N GLU A 267 -21.66 -14.36 -6.53
CA GLU A 267 -22.85 -14.78 -5.80
C GLU A 267 -23.05 -13.95 -4.53
N GLY A 268 -24.25 -13.39 -4.35
CA GLY A 268 -24.63 -12.67 -3.14
C GLY A 268 -26.06 -12.19 -3.18
N ASP A 269 -26.54 -11.66 -2.06
CA ASP A 269 -27.90 -11.14 -1.94
C ASP A 269 -27.93 -9.66 -2.31
N SER A 270 -28.66 -9.33 -3.37
CA SER A 270 -28.81 -7.93 -3.82
C SER A 270 -29.74 -7.12 -2.91
N ASN A 271 -29.38 -5.86 -2.67
CA ASN A 271 -30.14 -4.87 -1.92
C ASN A 271 -30.14 -3.51 -2.65
N GLU A 272 -30.51 -2.42 -1.97
CA GLU A 272 -30.62 -1.08 -2.56
C GLU A 272 -29.25 -0.43 -2.89
N THR A 273 -28.16 -0.84 -2.22
CA THR A 273 -26.81 -0.29 -2.37
C THR A 273 -25.82 -1.27 -3.00
N ASP A 274 -26.08 -2.58 -2.93
CA ASP A 274 -25.20 -3.63 -3.40
C ASP A 274 -26.00 -4.60 -4.27
N VAL A 275 -25.60 -4.70 -5.54
CA VAL A 275 -26.25 -5.54 -6.54
C VAL A 275 -25.27 -6.60 -7.00
N TYR A 276 -25.64 -7.86 -6.85
CA TYR A 276 -24.83 -9.00 -7.29
C TYR A 276 -25.26 -9.42 -8.68
N LEU A 277 -24.33 -9.34 -9.63
CA LEU A 277 -24.57 -9.68 -11.02
C LEU A 277 -24.25 -11.16 -11.24
N ASN A 278 -25.29 -11.99 -11.26
CA ASN A 278 -25.17 -13.39 -11.67
C ASN A 278 -24.85 -13.46 -13.18
N GLY A 279 -23.58 -13.66 -13.54
CA GLY A 279 -23.13 -13.79 -14.92
C GLY A 279 -21.70 -14.32 -15.04
N ASP A 280 -21.30 -14.74 -16.24
CA ASP A 280 -19.97 -15.33 -16.53
C ASP A 280 -18.85 -14.26 -16.66
N LEU A 281 -19.07 -13.03 -16.17
CA LEU A 281 -18.10 -11.94 -16.20
C LEU A 281 -17.25 -12.00 -14.92
N ALA A 282 -16.01 -12.49 -15.01
CA ALA A 282 -15.04 -12.52 -13.92
C ALA A 282 -13.90 -11.53 -14.22
N LEU A 283 -13.51 -10.66 -13.27
CA LEU A 283 -12.36 -9.75 -13.44
C LEU A 283 -11.03 -10.44 -13.09
N ASP A 284 -11.08 -11.56 -12.36
CA ASP A 284 -9.93 -12.32 -11.86
C ASP A 284 -8.89 -12.71 -12.95
N ASP A 285 -9.31 -12.88 -14.20
CA ASP A 285 -8.49 -13.40 -15.31
C ASP A 285 -8.46 -12.50 -16.57
N VAL A 286 -9.14 -11.35 -16.58
CA VAL A 286 -9.35 -10.56 -17.80
C VAL A 286 -8.73 -9.17 -17.69
N SER A 287 -7.66 -8.93 -18.46
CA SER A 287 -7.12 -7.59 -18.71
C SER A 287 -7.83 -6.93 -19.90
N GLY A 288 -8.24 -5.68 -19.77
CA GLY A 288 -8.98 -5.00 -20.84
C GLY A 288 -9.54 -3.64 -20.47
N ASN A 289 -10.07 -2.92 -21.47
CA ASN A 289 -10.86 -1.74 -21.18
C ASN A 289 -12.24 -2.17 -20.72
N LEU A 290 -12.55 -1.89 -19.46
CA LEU A 290 -13.94 -1.94 -18.99
C LEU A 290 -14.67 -0.75 -19.64
N THR A 291 -15.78 -1.02 -20.31
CA THR A 291 -16.60 -0.01 -20.98
C THR A 291 -18.04 -0.15 -20.52
N LEU A 292 -18.67 0.98 -20.16
CA LEU A 292 -20.08 1.05 -19.83
C LEU A 292 -20.81 1.83 -20.91
N LYS A 293 -21.88 1.25 -21.49
CA LYS A 293 -22.68 1.85 -22.56
C LYS A 293 -24.15 1.92 -22.20
N ASP A 294 -24.80 3.01 -22.59
CA ASP A 294 -26.27 3.12 -22.61
C ASP A 294 -26.86 2.55 -23.91
N SER A 295 -28.19 2.48 -23.99
CA SER A 295 -28.93 2.01 -25.17
C SER A 295 -28.68 2.84 -26.44
N ALA A 296 -28.16 4.06 -26.31
CA ALA A 296 -27.78 4.94 -27.41
C ALA A 296 -26.31 4.79 -27.83
N GLY A 297 -25.50 3.99 -27.11
CA GLY A 297 -24.05 3.88 -27.27
C GLY A 297 -23.31 5.20 -27.06
N THR A 298 -23.90 6.13 -26.30
CA THR A 298 -23.42 7.52 -26.13
C THR A 298 -22.65 7.71 -24.83
N LEU A 299 -22.97 6.95 -23.77
CA LEU A 299 -22.04 6.77 -22.66
C LEU A 299 -20.84 5.96 -23.15
N ASP A 300 -19.72 6.63 -23.45
CA ASP A 300 -18.40 6.05 -23.69
C ASP A 300 -17.46 6.58 -22.59
N LYS A 301 -17.92 6.51 -21.33
CA LYS A 301 -17.28 7.21 -20.19
C LYS A 301 -16.30 6.37 -19.39
N PHE A 302 -16.12 5.10 -19.75
CA PHE A 302 -15.16 4.26 -19.07
C PHE A 302 -14.24 3.60 -20.10
N ALA A 303 -12.97 3.97 -20.04
CA ALA A 303 -11.85 3.20 -20.54
C ALA A 303 -10.80 3.23 -19.45
N ALA A 304 -11.08 2.57 -18.33
CA ALA A 304 -10.00 2.21 -17.41
C ALA A 304 -9.34 0.97 -18.00
N TYR A 305 -8.03 1.06 -18.23
CA TYR A 305 -7.22 -0.10 -18.54
C TYR A 305 -7.09 -0.89 -17.23
N TRP A 306 -7.90 -1.92 -17.08
CA TRP A 306 -7.79 -2.83 -15.95
C TRP A 306 -6.65 -3.82 -16.25
N THR A 307 -5.56 -3.66 -15.52
CA THR A 307 -4.51 -4.67 -15.38
C THR A 307 -4.32 -4.90 -13.89
N PRO A 308 -4.87 -6.01 -13.34
CA PRO A 308 -4.59 -6.43 -11.98
C PRO A 308 -3.10 -6.39 -11.67
N GLU A 309 -2.25 -6.66 -12.67
CA GLU A 309 -0.81 -6.69 -12.54
C GLU A 309 -0.16 -5.33 -12.26
N ALA A 310 -0.86 -4.21 -12.48
CA ALA A 310 -0.36 -2.87 -12.21
C ALA A 310 -0.83 -2.30 -10.86
N ASN A 311 -1.66 -3.04 -10.11
CA ASN A 311 -2.11 -2.66 -8.78
C ASN A 311 -1.31 -3.47 -7.72
N PRO A 312 -0.55 -2.82 -6.83
CA PRO A 312 0.19 -3.55 -5.80
C PRO A 312 -0.76 -4.29 -4.83
N GLU A 313 -1.96 -3.77 -4.56
CA GLU A 313 -2.93 -4.41 -3.64
C GLU A 313 -3.44 -5.76 -4.16
N TYR A 314 -3.64 -5.89 -5.48
CA TYR A 314 -4.00 -7.18 -6.09
C TYR A 314 -2.95 -8.25 -5.78
N TRP A 315 -1.67 -7.89 -5.95
CA TRP A 315 -0.56 -8.78 -5.68
C TRP A 315 -0.37 -9.09 -4.19
N ILE A 316 -0.65 -8.11 -3.31
CA ILE A 316 -0.64 -8.32 -1.86
C ILE A 316 -1.70 -9.35 -1.46
N GLU A 317 -2.93 -9.17 -1.93
CA GLU A 317 -4.04 -10.05 -1.56
C GLU A 317 -3.86 -11.45 -2.15
N LYS A 318 -3.43 -11.54 -3.41
CA LYS A 318 -3.04 -12.81 -4.03
C LYS A 318 -1.96 -13.53 -3.22
N GLY A 319 -0.97 -12.78 -2.71
CA GLY A 319 0.04 -13.32 -1.80
C GLY A 319 -0.56 -13.91 -0.53
N ARG A 320 -1.48 -13.20 0.13
CA ARG A 320 -2.17 -13.68 1.35
C ARG A 320 -3.05 -14.90 1.09
N GLN A 321 -3.81 -14.91 -0.01
CA GLN A 321 -4.63 -16.07 -0.37
C GLN A 321 -3.77 -17.30 -0.67
N LEU A 322 -2.66 -17.13 -1.41
CA LEU A 322 -1.73 -18.23 -1.70
C LEU A 322 -1.03 -18.76 -0.45
N GLN A 323 -0.82 -17.93 0.57
CA GLN A 323 -0.38 -18.36 1.90
C GLN A 323 -1.39 -19.32 2.54
N SER A 324 -2.69 -19.03 2.45
CA SER A 324 -3.76 -19.85 3.05
C SER A 324 -3.89 -21.26 2.45
N VAL A 325 -3.37 -21.46 1.23
CA VAL A 325 -3.34 -22.75 0.52
C VAL A 325 -1.95 -23.41 0.52
N GLU A 326 -1.04 -22.95 1.38
CA GLU A 326 0.33 -23.44 1.57
C GLU A 326 1.24 -23.36 0.31
N SER A 327 0.94 -22.49 -0.66
CA SER A 327 1.82 -22.26 -1.81
C SER A 327 2.74 -21.05 -1.58
N TYR A 328 3.76 -21.24 -0.74
CA TYR A 328 4.64 -20.15 -0.29
C TYR A 328 5.45 -19.49 -1.42
N GLU A 329 5.94 -20.27 -2.38
CA GLU A 329 6.73 -19.71 -3.49
C GLU A 329 5.85 -18.87 -4.43
N ASP A 330 4.62 -19.32 -4.74
CA ASP A 330 3.69 -18.53 -5.55
C ASP A 330 3.24 -17.26 -4.81
N ALA A 331 3.07 -17.35 -3.49
CA ALA A 331 2.75 -16.22 -2.63
C ALA A 331 3.90 -15.19 -2.61
N LEU A 332 5.15 -15.65 -2.53
CA LEU A 332 6.33 -14.79 -2.61
C LEU A 332 6.48 -14.17 -3.99
N ASP A 333 6.20 -14.89 -5.06
CA ASP A 333 6.19 -14.35 -6.42
C ASP A 333 5.12 -13.25 -6.57
N ALA A 334 3.93 -13.45 -6.01
CA ALA A 334 2.92 -12.39 -5.97
C ALA A 334 3.43 -11.16 -5.21
N LEU A 335 4.01 -11.33 -4.02
CA LEU A 335 4.52 -10.20 -3.24
C LEU A 335 5.76 -9.54 -3.85
N ASN A 336 6.57 -10.27 -4.62
CA ASN A 336 7.63 -9.68 -5.44
C ASN A 336 7.04 -8.75 -6.49
N ASN A 337 5.99 -9.19 -7.20
CA ASN A 337 5.28 -8.33 -8.14
C ASN A 337 4.68 -7.10 -7.44
N ALA A 338 4.11 -7.24 -6.22
CA ALA A 338 3.62 -6.10 -5.44
C ALA A 338 4.73 -5.06 -5.19
N THR A 339 5.91 -5.52 -4.74
CA THR A 339 7.06 -4.64 -4.47
C THR A 339 7.72 -4.09 -5.73
N ASP A 340 7.59 -4.76 -6.87
CA ASP A 340 8.08 -4.28 -8.17
C ASP A 340 7.17 -3.19 -8.76
N VAL A 341 5.85 -3.34 -8.57
CA VAL A 341 4.83 -2.38 -8.99
C VAL A 341 4.91 -1.11 -8.17
N ASP A 342 4.97 -1.24 -6.84
CA ASP A 342 5.16 -0.11 -5.93
C ASP A 342 6.21 -0.42 -4.85
N PRO A 343 7.48 -0.04 -5.11
CA PRO A 343 8.56 -0.22 -4.14
C PRO A 343 8.39 0.58 -2.84
N GLN A 344 7.49 1.58 -2.79
CA GLN A 344 7.21 2.41 -1.63
C GLN A 344 5.94 1.97 -0.88
N ASN A 345 5.39 0.79 -1.21
CA ASN A 345 4.27 0.24 -0.47
C ASN A 345 4.77 -0.53 0.77
N ALA A 346 4.66 0.08 1.95
CA ALA A 346 5.09 -0.53 3.21
C ALA A 346 4.36 -1.86 3.49
N MET A 347 3.08 -1.96 3.12
CA MET A 347 2.26 -3.16 3.32
C MET A 347 2.74 -4.33 2.46
N ALA A 348 3.16 -4.09 1.21
CA ALA A 348 3.74 -5.12 0.35
C ALA A 348 5.01 -5.72 0.97
N TRP A 349 5.90 -4.87 1.48
CA TRP A 349 7.11 -5.31 2.17
C TRP A 349 6.82 -6.03 3.48
N LEU A 350 5.82 -5.56 4.24
CA LEU A 350 5.39 -6.19 5.49
C LEU A 350 4.79 -7.58 5.24
N SER A 351 3.86 -7.70 4.29
CA SER A 351 3.29 -9.00 3.90
C SER A 351 4.38 -9.94 3.38
N LYS A 352 5.35 -9.43 2.62
CA LYS A 352 6.50 -10.23 2.16
C LYS A 352 7.35 -10.76 3.33
N ALA A 353 7.60 -9.91 4.32
CA ALA A 353 8.31 -10.31 5.53
C ALA A 353 7.56 -11.40 6.31
N GLN A 354 6.24 -11.30 6.43
CA GLN A 354 5.40 -12.29 7.11
C GLN A 354 5.50 -13.67 6.44
N ILE A 355 5.47 -13.74 5.11
CA ILE A 355 5.60 -15.02 4.39
C ILE A 355 7.02 -15.59 4.48
N LEU A 356 8.04 -14.75 4.35
CA LEU A 356 9.44 -15.18 4.41
C LEU A 356 9.83 -15.72 5.80
N GLY A 357 9.30 -15.13 6.87
CA GLY A 357 9.74 -15.41 8.25
C GLY A 357 9.09 -16.67 8.81
N PRO A 358 7.98 -16.55 9.55
CA PRO A 358 7.28 -17.68 10.15
C PRO A 358 6.96 -18.85 9.21
N SER A 359 6.48 -18.57 7.99
CA SER A 359 5.95 -19.63 7.11
C SER A 359 7.01 -20.31 6.23
N SER A 360 8.07 -19.61 5.83
CA SER A 360 9.15 -20.15 4.97
C SER A 360 10.48 -20.40 5.69
N GLY A 361 10.64 -19.90 6.93
CA GLY A 361 11.87 -19.99 7.73
C GLY A 361 13.08 -19.19 7.18
N ARG A 362 12.87 -18.34 6.17
CA ARG A 362 13.87 -17.47 5.56
C ARG A 362 14.02 -16.17 6.37
N TYR A 363 14.34 -16.33 7.66
CA TYR A 363 14.33 -15.23 8.64
C TYR A 363 15.26 -14.05 8.31
N ASN A 364 16.39 -14.27 7.63
CA ASN A 364 17.26 -13.16 7.20
C ASN A 364 16.62 -12.30 6.11
N GLU A 365 16.01 -12.93 5.10
CA GLU A 365 15.32 -12.21 4.02
C GLU A 365 14.02 -11.55 4.54
N SER A 366 13.36 -12.22 5.49
CA SER A 366 12.22 -11.66 6.23
C SER A 366 12.63 -10.39 6.98
N LEU A 367 13.79 -10.39 7.64
CA LEU A 367 14.31 -9.21 8.33
C LEU A 367 14.59 -8.07 7.36
N GLU A 368 15.20 -8.34 6.21
CA GLU A 368 15.46 -7.32 5.18
C GLU A 368 14.17 -6.69 4.66
N ALA A 369 13.15 -7.50 4.35
CA ALA A 369 11.84 -7.02 3.91
C ALA A 369 11.12 -6.21 5.02
N CYS A 370 11.20 -6.67 6.26
CA CYS A 370 10.63 -5.97 7.41
C CYS A 370 11.32 -4.62 7.66
N GLU A 371 12.64 -4.55 7.53
CA GLU A 371 13.40 -3.30 7.64
C GLU A 371 13.05 -2.32 6.51
N LYS A 372 12.76 -2.82 5.31
CA LYS A 372 12.22 -1.99 4.21
C LYS A 372 10.83 -1.44 4.54
N ALA A 373 9.94 -2.26 5.09
CA ALA A 373 8.62 -1.79 5.52
C ALA A 373 8.73 -0.66 6.57
N ILE A 374 9.63 -0.82 7.56
CA ILE A 374 9.89 0.20 8.60
C ILE A 374 10.57 1.45 8.05
N GLU A 375 11.46 1.32 7.06
CA GLU A 375 12.09 2.47 6.39
C GLU A 375 11.05 3.37 5.69
N ILE A 376 10.02 2.74 5.11
CA ILE A 376 8.93 3.42 4.40
C ILE A 376 7.91 3.98 5.37
N ASP A 377 7.45 3.17 6.32
CA ASP A 377 6.46 3.54 7.34
C ASP A 377 6.97 3.16 8.75
N PRO A 378 7.69 4.08 9.42
CA PRO A 378 8.23 3.83 10.74
C PRO A 378 7.17 3.89 11.85
N GLU A 379 5.97 4.41 11.58
CA GLU A 379 4.90 4.57 12.57
C GLU A 379 3.98 3.34 12.65
N ASN A 380 4.23 2.31 11.84
CA ASN A 380 3.46 1.08 11.86
C ASN A 380 3.92 0.12 12.99
N PRO A 381 3.12 -0.06 14.07
CA PRO A 381 3.49 -0.93 15.20
C PRO A 381 3.63 -2.40 14.79
N GLU A 382 2.91 -2.83 13.75
CA GLU A 382 2.92 -4.22 13.28
C GLU A 382 4.28 -4.60 12.66
N SER A 383 4.91 -3.67 11.93
CA SER A 383 6.24 -3.86 11.37
C SER A 383 7.29 -4.07 12.46
N TRP A 384 7.24 -3.25 13.52
CA TRP A 384 8.15 -3.39 14.66
C TRP A 384 7.91 -4.68 15.45
N ARG A 385 6.64 -5.06 15.64
CA ARG A 385 6.27 -6.33 16.28
C ARG A 385 6.79 -7.53 15.49
N LEU A 386 6.62 -7.53 14.18
CA LEU A 386 7.12 -8.57 13.30
C LEU A 386 8.66 -8.64 13.31
N LYS A 387 9.34 -7.49 13.30
CA LYS A 387 10.80 -7.42 13.45
C LYS A 387 11.26 -8.10 14.75
N GLY A 388 10.56 -7.84 15.86
CA GLY A 388 10.83 -8.50 17.14
C GLY A 388 10.72 -10.02 17.06
N LEU A 389 9.67 -10.55 16.44
CA LEU A 389 9.50 -11.99 16.22
C LEU A 389 10.61 -12.59 15.35
N ILE A 390 10.96 -11.93 14.24
CA ILE A 390 12.01 -12.40 13.33
C ILE A 390 13.36 -12.45 14.05
N LEU A 391 13.70 -11.40 14.81
CA LEU A 391 14.94 -11.32 15.59
C LEU A 391 14.99 -12.37 16.71
N MET A 392 13.86 -12.63 17.36
CA MET A 392 13.74 -13.66 18.40
C MET A 392 14.03 -15.06 17.84
N ASN A 393 13.56 -15.37 16.63
CA ASN A 393 13.84 -16.63 15.92
C ASN A 393 15.28 -16.72 15.41
N LEU A 394 15.92 -15.59 15.11
CA LEU A 394 17.36 -15.52 14.79
C LEU A 394 18.26 -15.62 16.03
N GLY A 395 17.70 -15.74 17.25
CA GLY A 395 18.44 -15.73 18.52
C GLY A 395 19.04 -14.37 18.89
N ARG A 396 18.54 -13.28 18.29
CA ARG A 396 18.98 -11.89 18.53
C ARG A 396 18.08 -11.22 19.58
N ASP A 397 18.01 -11.85 20.76
CA ASP A 397 16.99 -11.57 21.79
C ASP A 397 16.99 -10.13 22.31
N GLU A 398 18.16 -9.52 22.52
CA GLU A 398 18.21 -8.13 23.00
C GLU A 398 17.72 -7.13 21.94
N GLU A 399 17.94 -7.42 20.65
CA GLU A 399 17.42 -6.58 19.56
C GLU A 399 15.91 -6.80 19.35
N ALA A 400 15.45 -8.02 19.58
CA ALA A 400 14.01 -8.33 19.59
C ALA A 400 13.27 -7.56 20.69
N LEU A 401 13.85 -7.45 21.90
CA LEU A 401 13.26 -6.63 22.97
C LEU A 401 13.11 -5.17 22.57
N VAL A 402 14.12 -4.58 21.93
CA VAL A 402 14.05 -3.20 21.42
C VAL A 402 12.92 -3.06 20.40
N ALA A 403 12.80 -4.00 19.46
CA ALA A 403 11.73 -3.94 18.47
C ALA A 403 10.32 -4.08 19.08
N PHE A 404 10.16 -4.92 20.12
CA PHE A 404 8.91 -4.99 20.87
C PHE A 404 8.64 -3.70 21.67
N ASP A 405 9.66 -3.06 22.22
CA ASP A 405 9.52 -1.77 22.90
C ASP A 405 9.02 -0.68 21.96
N GLU A 406 9.58 -0.59 20.74
CA GLU A 406 9.12 0.35 19.70
C GLU A 406 7.67 0.07 19.29
N ALA A 407 7.30 -1.21 19.08
CA ALA A 407 5.93 -1.60 18.75
C ALA A 407 4.93 -1.18 19.85
N ILE A 408 5.31 -1.34 21.12
CA ILE A 408 4.52 -0.96 22.30
C ILE A 408 4.46 0.56 22.48
N GLU A 409 5.52 1.29 22.14
CA GLU A 409 5.52 2.75 22.19
C GLU A 409 4.54 3.34 21.17
N LEU A 410 4.50 2.76 19.96
CA LEU A 410 3.58 3.13 18.88
C LEU A 410 2.13 2.70 19.18
N ASP A 411 1.92 1.48 19.69
CA ASP A 411 0.61 1.01 20.14
C ASP A 411 0.65 0.39 21.56
N PRO A 412 0.44 1.22 22.60
CA PRO A 412 0.42 0.75 23.98
C PRO A 412 -0.73 -0.19 24.33
N GLN A 413 -1.74 -0.32 23.45
CA GLN A 413 -2.89 -1.22 23.63
C GLN A 413 -2.68 -2.58 22.96
N ASN A 414 -1.55 -2.80 22.27
CA ASN A 414 -1.22 -4.07 21.65
C ASN A 414 -0.85 -5.12 22.71
N GLY A 415 -1.87 -5.75 23.30
CA GLY A 415 -1.67 -6.81 24.30
C GLY A 415 -0.82 -7.97 23.77
N PHE A 416 -0.82 -8.19 22.46
CA PHE A 416 -0.01 -9.23 21.85
C PHE A 416 1.49 -8.91 21.90
N ALA A 417 1.88 -7.68 21.57
CA ALA A 417 3.28 -7.24 21.67
C ALA A 417 3.79 -7.30 23.14
N TRP A 418 2.95 -6.93 24.11
CA TRP A 418 3.24 -7.08 25.53
C TRP A 418 3.48 -8.54 25.93
N HIS A 419 2.66 -9.46 25.42
CA HIS A 419 2.80 -10.90 25.68
C HIS A 419 4.11 -11.45 25.11
N LEU A 420 4.43 -11.14 23.84
CA LEU A 420 5.67 -11.56 23.19
C LEU A 420 6.92 -11.06 23.94
N LYS A 421 6.90 -9.80 24.35
CA LYS A 421 7.97 -9.23 25.20
C LYS A 421 8.07 -9.95 26.54
N GLY A 422 6.95 -10.23 27.20
CA GLY A 422 6.90 -10.95 28.47
C GLY A 422 7.54 -12.33 28.38
N ASN A 423 7.16 -13.12 27.37
CA ASN A 423 7.72 -14.45 27.12
C ASN A 423 9.24 -14.39 26.86
N LEU A 424 9.69 -13.43 26.04
CA LEU A 424 11.12 -13.27 25.77
C LEU A 424 11.91 -12.89 27.03
N LEU A 425 11.34 -12.05 27.90
CA LEU A 425 11.96 -11.71 29.19
C LEU A 425 12.05 -12.90 30.14
N GLN A 426 11.04 -13.78 30.16
CA GLN A 426 11.11 -15.05 30.91
C GLN A 426 12.24 -15.94 30.39
N ARG A 427 12.35 -16.08 29.05
CA ARG A 427 13.43 -16.85 28.41
C ARG A 427 14.82 -16.33 28.79
N LEU A 428 14.95 -15.02 28.98
CA LEU A 428 16.19 -14.37 29.42
C LEU A 428 16.42 -14.39 30.95
N GLY A 429 15.52 -14.98 31.73
CA GLY A 429 15.60 -15.04 33.19
C GLY A 429 15.34 -13.70 33.89
N ARG A 430 14.64 -12.77 33.24
CA ARG A 430 14.30 -11.43 33.76
C ARG A 430 12.88 -11.42 34.33
N GLU A 431 12.65 -12.25 35.35
CA GLU A 431 11.31 -12.56 35.90
C GLU A 431 10.55 -11.30 36.37
N ASP A 432 11.23 -10.35 37.02
CA ASP A 432 10.61 -9.17 37.61
C ASP A 432 9.94 -8.23 36.58
N VAL A 433 10.56 -8.07 35.41
CA VAL A 433 10.03 -7.28 34.30
C VAL A 433 9.16 -8.11 33.36
N ALA A 434 9.35 -9.42 33.31
CA ALA A 434 8.52 -10.33 32.53
C ALA A 434 7.08 -10.35 33.04
N ASP A 435 6.90 -10.54 34.36
CA ASP A 435 5.57 -10.59 34.98
C ASP A 435 4.79 -9.30 34.77
N ALA A 436 5.48 -8.15 34.78
CA ALA A 436 4.86 -6.86 34.52
C ALA A 436 4.35 -6.73 33.07
N ALA A 437 5.13 -7.23 32.10
CA ALA A 437 4.73 -7.22 30.69
C ALA A 437 3.57 -8.19 30.42
N LEU A 438 3.60 -9.39 31.01
CA LEU A 438 2.53 -10.38 30.90
C LEU A 438 1.24 -9.89 31.59
N SER A 439 1.33 -9.36 32.80
CA SER A 439 0.17 -8.75 33.49
C SER A 439 -0.45 -7.64 32.66
N ARG A 440 0.38 -6.85 31.96
CA ARG A 440 -0.11 -5.80 31.08
C ARG A 440 -0.84 -6.35 29.86
N ALA A 441 -0.36 -7.44 29.27
CA ALA A 441 -1.05 -8.12 28.18
C ALA A 441 -2.45 -8.60 28.63
N GLU A 442 -2.53 -9.23 29.81
CA GLU A 442 -3.80 -9.71 30.39
C GLU A 442 -4.76 -8.56 30.70
N GLU A 443 -4.28 -7.43 31.26
CA GLU A 443 -5.08 -6.22 31.49
C GLU A 443 -5.69 -5.68 30.19
N LEU A 444 -4.98 -5.82 29.07
CA LEU A 444 -5.43 -5.42 27.74
C LEU A 444 -6.36 -6.46 27.09
N GLY A 445 -6.70 -7.53 27.81
CA GLY A 445 -7.59 -8.59 27.34
C GLY A 445 -6.93 -9.55 26.36
N PHE A 446 -5.60 -9.55 26.25
CA PHE A 446 -4.89 -10.57 25.52
C PHE A 446 -4.88 -11.86 26.35
N THR A 447 -5.67 -12.84 25.91
CA THR A 447 -5.60 -14.22 26.39
C THR A 447 -4.71 -15.02 25.46
N SER A 448 -3.74 -15.75 26.00
CA SER A 448 -2.93 -16.65 25.18
C SER A 448 -3.84 -17.63 24.45
N PRO A 449 -3.62 -17.93 23.15
CA PRO A 449 -4.41 -18.94 22.46
C PRO A 449 -4.25 -20.33 23.08
N LEU A 450 -3.24 -20.55 23.93
CA LEU A 450 -3.02 -21.78 24.69
C LEU A 450 -3.69 -21.75 26.08
N GLU A 451 -4.31 -20.63 26.48
CA GLU A 451 -4.99 -20.49 27.76
C GLU A 451 -6.25 -21.38 27.81
N GLY A 452 -6.43 -22.12 28.90
CA GLY A 452 -7.59 -23.01 29.06
C GLY A 452 -7.47 -24.34 28.30
N MET A 453 -6.25 -24.79 27.95
CA MET A 453 -6.01 -26.11 27.36
C MET A 453 -4.73 -26.77 27.91
N ILE A 454 -4.61 -28.09 27.68
CA ILE A 454 -3.29 -28.75 27.77
C ILE A 454 -2.66 -28.65 26.39
N ALA A 455 -1.44 -28.12 26.30
CA ALA A 455 -0.76 -27.86 25.05
C ALA A 455 0.60 -28.56 25.01
N ILE A 456 1.00 -29.00 23.81
CA ILE A 456 2.39 -29.26 23.48
C ILE A 456 3.03 -27.90 23.21
N THR A 457 4.02 -27.51 24.01
CA THR A 457 4.59 -26.15 23.98
C THR A 457 5.98 -26.09 23.35
N GLU A 458 6.71 -27.21 23.32
CA GLU A 458 8.07 -27.26 22.79
C GLU A 458 8.40 -28.66 22.25
N ILE A 459 9.21 -28.71 21.19
CA ILE A 459 9.93 -29.91 20.76
C ILE A 459 11.38 -29.48 20.55
N ALA A 460 12.28 -30.06 21.32
CA ALA A 460 13.69 -29.67 21.28
C ALA A 460 14.61 -30.88 21.55
N ALA A 461 15.90 -30.65 21.39
CA ALA A 461 16.96 -31.60 21.72
C ALA A 461 17.93 -30.96 22.72
N ASP A 462 18.19 -31.64 23.83
CA ASP A 462 19.24 -31.28 24.79
C ASP A 462 20.36 -32.33 24.71
N GLY A 463 21.38 -32.04 23.90
CA GLY A 463 22.47 -32.98 23.66
C GLY A 463 22.09 -34.14 22.74
N GLU A 464 22.06 -35.36 23.26
CA GLU A 464 21.64 -36.58 22.53
C GLU A 464 20.16 -36.93 22.77
N ASP A 465 19.49 -36.29 23.74
CA ASP A 465 18.12 -36.60 24.13
C ASP A 465 17.13 -35.58 23.53
N GLU A 466 16.09 -36.10 22.87
CA GLU A 466 15.01 -35.32 22.28
C GLU A 466 13.78 -35.37 23.19
N PHE A 467 13.06 -34.26 23.33
CA PHE A 467 11.89 -34.18 24.20
C PHE A 467 10.74 -33.38 23.60
N VAL A 468 9.54 -33.68 24.11
CA VAL A 468 8.31 -32.89 23.91
C VAL A 468 7.92 -32.29 25.26
N GLU A 469 7.71 -30.97 25.33
CA GLU A 469 7.17 -30.31 26.52
C GLU A 469 5.64 -30.25 26.45
N ILE A 470 4.98 -30.72 27.50
CA ILE A 470 3.52 -30.64 27.69
C ILE A 470 3.25 -29.68 28.85
N SER A 471 2.39 -28.69 28.63
CA SER A 471 1.99 -27.70 29.63
C SER A 471 0.50 -27.79 29.95
N ASN A 472 0.15 -27.68 31.24
CA ASN A 472 -1.23 -27.57 31.69
C ASN A 472 -1.61 -26.11 31.92
N ASN A 473 -2.27 -25.50 30.93
CA ASN A 473 -2.77 -24.12 31.03
C ASN A 473 -4.23 -24.06 31.51
N LEU A 474 -4.71 -25.07 32.22
CA LEU A 474 -6.03 -25.09 32.87
C LEU A 474 -5.89 -24.75 34.36
N ASP A 475 -6.95 -24.21 34.96
CA ASP A 475 -7.09 -24.02 36.41
C ASP A 475 -7.33 -25.33 37.19
N GLU A 476 -7.25 -26.48 36.54
CA GLU A 476 -7.52 -27.79 37.14
C GLU A 476 -6.37 -28.79 36.92
N VAL A 477 -6.20 -29.67 37.90
CA VAL A 477 -5.22 -30.75 37.86
C VAL A 477 -5.61 -31.77 36.79
N LYS A 478 -4.63 -32.23 36.01
CA LYS A 478 -4.84 -33.24 34.96
C LYS A 478 -4.01 -34.48 35.20
N ASN A 479 -4.66 -35.63 35.07
CA ASN A 479 -3.98 -36.92 35.12
C ASN A 479 -3.74 -37.41 33.69
N LEU A 480 -2.47 -37.51 33.30
CA LEU A 480 -2.05 -37.93 31.96
C LEU A 480 -2.11 -39.46 31.76
N ARG A 481 -2.52 -40.22 32.78
CA ARG A 481 -2.64 -41.68 32.69
C ARG A 481 -3.53 -42.08 31.51
N GLY A 482 -2.97 -42.90 30.62
CA GLY A 482 -3.67 -43.43 29.46
C GLY A 482 -3.77 -42.47 28.28
N TRP A 483 -3.24 -41.25 28.42
CA TRP A 483 -3.03 -40.34 27.30
C TRP A 483 -1.89 -40.86 26.43
N ALA A 484 -1.82 -40.41 25.19
CA ALA A 484 -0.79 -40.84 24.26
C ALA A 484 -0.19 -39.68 23.48
N LEU A 485 1.12 -39.71 23.29
CA LEU A 485 1.81 -38.94 22.27
C LEU A 485 1.84 -39.77 20.99
N VAL A 486 1.30 -39.23 19.91
CA VAL A 486 1.36 -39.81 18.57
C VAL A 486 2.35 -39.00 17.76
N VAL A 487 3.47 -39.61 17.37
CA VAL A 487 4.50 -39.01 16.53
C VAL A 487 4.30 -39.53 15.12
N ASP A 488 3.92 -38.65 14.19
CA ASP A 488 3.71 -39.01 12.79
C ASP A 488 4.97 -38.75 11.98
N GLY A 489 5.47 -39.78 11.30
CA GLY A 489 6.58 -39.70 10.34
C GLY A 489 6.39 -40.70 9.20
N ASP A 490 7.45 -41.39 8.77
CA ASP A 490 7.35 -42.52 7.82
C ASP A 490 6.39 -43.62 8.31
N GLU A 491 6.40 -43.89 9.62
CA GLU A 491 5.38 -44.69 10.32
C GLU A 491 4.92 -43.92 11.56
N ALA A 492 3.61 -43.90 11.82
CA ALA A 492 3.05 -43.27 13.02
C ALA A 492 3.29 -44.13 14.26
N ILE A 493 3.89 -43.55 15.29
CA ILE A 493 4.18 -44.24 16.55
C ILE A 493 3.35 -43.60 17.66
N SER A 494 2.65 -44.44 18.43
CA SER A 494 1.82 -44.01 19.55
C SER A 494 2.42 -44.51 20.86
N LEU A 495 2.80 -43.59 21.74
CA LEU A 495 3.39 -43.85 23.04
C LEU A 495 2.43 -43.43 24.14
N VAL A 496 2.05 -44.38 24.99
CA VAL A 496 1.17 -44.12 26.13
C VAL A 496 1.97 -43.49 27.25
N LEU A 497 1.53 -42.33 27.71
CA LEU A 497 2.18 -41.60 28.80
C LEU A 497 2.04 -42.36 30.12
N PRO A 498 3.07 -42.30 30.99
CA PRO A 498 3.00 -42.86 32.32
C PRO A 498 1.97 -42.10 33.18
N GLU A 499 1.65 -42.67 34.35
CA GLU A 499 0.78 -41.98 35.30
C GLU A 499 1.50 -40.76 35.87
N TYR A 500 1.08 -39.58 35.42
CA TYR A 500 1.61 -38.30 35.86
C TYR A 500 0.47 -37.34 36.20
N ILE A 501 0.62 -36.62 37.31
CA ILE A 501 -0.30 -35.59 37.76
C ILE A 501 0.32 -34.26 37.35
N LEU A 502 -0.30 -33.60 36.38
CA LEU A 502 0.12 -32.30 35.87
C LEU A 502 -0.73 -31.21 36.54
N GLU A 503 -0.11 -30.44 37.42
CA GLU A 503 -0.72 -29.35 38.19
C GLU A 503 -1.00 -28.12 37.29
N PRO A 504 -1.92 -27.21 37.70
CA PRO A 504 -2.14 -25.95 36.99
C PRO A 504 -0.85 -25.14 36.82
N GLY A 505 -0.53 -24.75 35.59
CA GLY A 505 0.67 -24.00 35.22
C GLY A 505 1.96 -24.84 35.17
N GLU A 506 1.87 -26.16 35.43
CA GLU A 506 3.03 -27.05 35.36
C GLU A 506 3.39 -27.39 33.91
N LYS A 507 4.69 -27.61 33.68
CA LYS A 507 5.28 -28.10 32.44
C LYS A 507 6.02 -29.39 32.74
N VAL A 508 5.82 -30.41 31.90
CA VAL A 508 6.54 -31.68 31.98
C VAL A 508 7.15 -32.00 30.63
N ARG A 509 8.43 -32.39 30.63
CA ARG A 509 9.15 -32.82 29.43
C ARG A 509 9.05 -34.32 29.31
N VAL A 510 8.76 -34.80 28.11
CA VAL A 510 8.69 -36.23 27.80
C VAL A 510 9.82 -36.57 26.85
N HIS A 511 10.83 -37.26 27.36
CA HIS A 511 12.04 -37.66 26.65
C HIS A 511 11.86 -39.02 25.98
N PHE A 512 12.41 -39.14 24.77
CA PHE A 512 12.41 -40.38 23.99
C PHE A 512 13.75 -41.08 24.15
N GLY A 513 13.90 -41.90 25.19
CA GLY A 513 15.19 -42.50 25.53
C GLY A 513 15.23 -43.14 26.92
N ALA A 514 16.43 -43.61 27.29
CA ALA A 514 16.65 -44.22 28.59
C ALA A 514 16.94 -43.15 29.65
N GLY A 515 16.13 -43.12 30.72
CA GLY A 515 16.32 -42.25 31.87
C GLY A 515 15.48 -42.67 33.07
N GLU A 516 15.40 -41.83 34.10
CA GLU A 516 14.59 -42.05 35.30
C GLU A 516 13.55 -40.93 35.44
N ASP A 517 12.27 -41.30 35.56
CA ASP A 517 11.17 -40.35 35.74
C ASP A 517 11.38 -39.48 37.00
N GLY A 518 11.13 -38.17 36.85
CA GLY A 518 11.29 -37.16 37.90
C GLY A 518 10.12 -36.18 37.98
N GLU A 519 10.31 -35.08 38.73
CA GLU A 519 9.28 -34.03 38.94
C GLU A 519 9.09 -33.11 37.72
N ALA A 520 9.96 -33.18 36.70
CA ALA A 520 9.86 -32.34 35.50
C ALA A 520 10.10 -33.10 34.19
N ASP A 521 10.56 -34.35 34.28
CA ASP A 521 10.98 -35.17 33.15
C ASP A 521 10.34 -36.55 33.25
N LEU A 522 9.74 -37.00 32.15
CA LEU A 522 9.21 -38.33 31.93
C LEU A 522 10.04 -39.02 30.85
N PHE A 523 10.39 -40.28 31.05
CA PHE A 523 11.19 -41.04 30.09
C PHE A 523 10.38 -42.19 29.49
N MET A 524 10.36 -42.24 28.17
CA MET A 524 9.72 -43.32 27.41
C MET A 524 10.80 -44.13 26.70
N GLU A 525 10.89 -45.42 27.03
CA GLU A 525 11.76 -46.35 26.28
C GLU A 525 11.30 -46.43 24.82
N SER A 526 12.03 -45.74 23.95
CA SER A 526 11.71 -45.62 22.54
C SER A 526 12.98 -45.41 21.73
N GLU A 527 13.05 -46.01 20.53
CA GLU A 527 14.10 -45.73 19.54
C GLU A 527 13.67 -44.60 18.57
N ILE A 528 12.63 -43.83 18.91
CA ILE A 528 12.18 -42.70 18.10
C ILE A 528 13.28 -41.64 18.07
N ALA A 529 13.69 -41.31 16.84
CA ALA A 529 14.48 -40.14 16.56
C ALA A 529 13.54 -39.10 15.91
N LEU A 530 13.05 -38.14 16.71
CA LEU A 530 12.35 -36.95 16.22
C LEU A 530 13.18 -36.21 15.17
N ASN A 531 14.53 -36.36 15.18
CA ASN A 531 15.46 -35.77 14.20
C ASN A 531 15.32 -36.23 12.73
N ASP A 532 14.87 -37.45 12.44
CA ASP A 532 15.10 -38.01 11.09
C ASP A 532 13.83 -38.21 10.25
N ALA A 533 12.65 -38.36 10.86
CA ALA A 533 11.43 -38.70 10.10
C ALA A 533 10.10 -38.09 10.60
N ALA A 534 10.06 -37.46 11.77
CA ALA A 534 8.82 -36.95 12.32
C ALA A 534 8.39 -35.64 11.63
N THR A 535 7.08 -35.49 11.43
CA THR A 535 6.41 -34.35 10.77
C THR A 535 5.43 -33.65 11.70
N ASN A 536 4.91 -34.36 12.71
CA ASN A 536 4.10 -33.78 13.76
C ASN A 536 4.09 -34.65 15.03
N VAL A 537 3.68 -34.03 16.13
CA VAL A 537 3.34 -34.71 17.39
C VAL A 537 1.93 -34.30 17.80
N THR A 538 1.11 -35.30 18.11
CA THR A 538 -0.27 -35.14 18.58
C THR A 538 -0.42 -35.70 19.98
N LEU A 539 -0.89 -34.90 20.93
CA LEU A 539 -1.30 -35.35 22.24
C LEU A 539 -2.77 -35.79 22.20
N ARG A 540 -3.06 -37.01 22.64
CA ARG A 540 -4.41 -37.57 22.73
C ARG A 540 -4.77 -37.98 24.14
N ASP A 541 -6.02 -37.77 24.54
CA ASP A 541 -6.54 -38.25 25.82
C ASP A 541 -6.79 -39.78 25.83
N GLU A 542 -7.23 -40.31 26.97
CA GLU A 542 -7.57 -41.73 27.14
C GLU A 542 -8.66 -42.25 26.19
N GLY A 543 -9.51 -41.35 25.68
CA GLY A 543 -10.56 -41.66 24.71
C GLY A 543 -10.06 -41.60 23.26
N GLY A 544 -8.80 -41.24 23.03
CA GLY A 544 -8.21 -41.05 21.72
C GLY A 544 -8.55 -39.71 21.06
N ARG A 545 -9.17 -38.78 21.80
CA ARG A 545 -9.46 -37.42 21.34
C ARG A 545 -8.16 -36.64 21.29
N GLU A 546 -7.94 -35.92 20.20
CA GLU A 546 -6.85 -34.96 20.04
C GLU A 546 -7.03 -33.78 21.01
N ILE A 547 -6.02 -33.54 21.84
CA ILE A 547 -5.97 -32.47 22.84
C ILE A 547 -5.04 -31.36 22.38
N SER A 548 -3.89 -31.70 21.80
CA SER A 548 -2.93 -30.75 21.27
C SER A 548 -2.23 -31.33 20.05
N PHE A 549 -1.82 -30.47 19.13
CA PHE A 549 -1.09 -30.84 17.92
C PHE A 549 0.04 -29.84 17.69
N LEU A 550 1.22 -30.35 17.35
CA LEU A 550 2.35 -29.55 16.91
C LEU A 550 3.00 -30.21 15.69
N GLY A 551 2.79 -29.61 14.53
CA GLY A 551 3.48 -29.96 13.29
C GLY A 551 4.86 -29.33 13.23
N PHE A 552 5.76 -29.91 12.46
CA PHE A 552 7.03 -29.28 12.14
C PHE A 552 7.58 -29.69 10.78
N GLU A 553 8.20 -28.73 10.11
CA GLU A 553 8.88 -28.93 8.83
C GLU A 553 10.36 -28.62 8.98
N ARG A 554 11.22 -29.50 8.47
CA ARG A 554 12.67 -29.32 8.46
C ARG A 554 13.08 -28.61 7.18
N LEU A 555 13.79 -27.50 7.33
CA LEU A 555 14.30 -26.73 6.22
C LEU A 555 15.64 -27.31 5.73
N PRO A 556 15.99 -27.11 4.45
CA PRO A 556 17.24 -27.61 3.87
C PRO A 556 18.52 -27.09 4.53
N ASP A 557 18.46 -25.97 5.25
CA ASP A 557 19.58 -25.36 5.99
C ASP A 557 19.73 -25.89 7.42
N GLY A 558 18.85 -26.81 7.84
CA GLY A 558 18.82 -27.38 9.18
C GLY A 558 17.92 -26.65 10.17
N GLY A 559 17.20 -25.60 9.75
CA GLY A 559 16.14 -24.98 10.54
C GLY A 559 14.91 -25.88 10.69
N VAL A 560 14.08 -25.60 11.70
CA VAL A 560 12.79 -26.28 11.92
C VAL A 560 11.69 -25.22 12.07
N VAL A 561 10.63 -25.35 11.27
CA VAL A 561 9.43 -24.51 11.38
C VAL A 561 8.37 -25.29 12.14
N MET A 562 7.87 -24.77 13.25
CA MET A 562 6.77 -25.36 14.02
C MET A 562 5.41 -24.83 13.52
N ARG A 563 4.39 -25.69 13.47
CA ARG A 563 3.03 -25.35 12.99
C ARG A 563 1.96 -25.82 13.97
N MET A 564 1.10 -24.91 14.40
CA MET A 564 -0.16 -25.26 15.07
C MET A 564 -1.31 -25.28 14.05
N ARG A 565 -2.29 -26.18 14.27
CA ARG A 565 -3.37 -26.44 13.32
C ARG A 565 -4.40 -25.31 13.22
N ASP A 566 -4.53 -24.49 14.25
CA ASP A 566 -5.50 -23.40 14.34
C ASP A 566 -4.84 -22.03 14.09
N GLY A 567 -4.25 -21.82 12.92
CA GLY A 567 -3.95 -20.50 12.32
C GLY A 567 -3.05 -19.51 13.08
N GLY A 568 -2.64 -19.80 14.32
CA GLY A 568 -1.70 -19.04 15.11
C GLY A 568 -0.33 -19.69 15.04
N GLU A 569 0.52 -19.22 14.14
CA GLU A 569 1.95 -19.53 14.16
C GLU A 569 2.57 -18.94 15.43
N PHE A 570 2.71 -19.76 16.46
CA PHE A 570 3.54 -19.47 17.63
C PHE A 570 4.72 -20.45 17.64
N GLY A 571 5.81 -20.05 16.98
CA GLY A 571 7.12 -20.62 17.24
C GLY A 571 7.72 -19.95 18.48
N TYR A 572 8.09 -20.74 19.48
CA TYR A 572 8.92 -20.32 20.62
C TYR A 572 10.42 -20.41 20.30
#